data_AF-W9SD20-F1
#
_entry.id   AF-W9SD20-F1
#
_cell.length_a   1.000
_cell.length_b   1.000
_cell.length_c   1.000
_cell.angle_alpha   90.00
_cell.angle_beta   90.00
_cell.angle_gamma   90.00
#
_symmetry.space_group_name_H-M   'P 1'
#
loop_
_entity.id
_entity.type
_entity.pdbx_description
1 polymer ?
#
loop_
_entity_poly.entity_id
_entity_poly.type
_entity_poly.pdbx_seq_one_letter_code
_entity_poly.pdbx_strand_id
1 'polypeptide(L)'
;MVLKVYSDNGHFDRVSEAFDYMKSNGIEIDERTCTVHLLALKRADKVQMSLDFLYRMVGIESNMKVSEYSLSVVVDGFCRIGEIKRSRELVEEMIDKGTKPNVVTFNIMLNACAKRWSFGEMDLVMLLMTKEGVGFNTNTYKILIDGFTSSSRVKEAQSLVEEMHDKGLKVEPHLCNLIISSFCRVGCTESACLLFDEMAERNVSQNADTYSAIICGLAKNGEMGKAMEYVREMQDKGIELDGVMFNTLIDGFCEKGMIRKAYDLQLVMEMRGLSADVSVTNKIAIGLCKLNQVTEAKKLLNLMVKRSATTELASFSSLVNIQNEEEGFMNVEAKVYR
;
A
#
# COMPACT_ATOMS: atom_id res chain seq x y z
N MET A 1 9.97 33.77 21.38
CA MET A 1 9.06 33.29 22.46
C MET A 1 7.60 33.65 22.17
N VAL A 2 7.28 34.91 21.83
CA VAL A 2 5.90 35.38 21.55
C VAL A 2 5.24 34.71 20.33
N LEU A 3 5.93 34.63 19.18
CA LEU A 3 5.37 34.00 17.96
C LEU A 3 4.95 32.53 18.19
N LYS A 4 5.78 31.77 18.91
CA LYS A 4 5.48 30.39 19.26
C LYS A 4 4.22 30.29 20.14
N VAL A 5 4.09 31.14 21.15
CA VAL A 5 2.92 31.14 22.04
C VAL A 5 1.63 31.45 21.28
N TYR A 6 1.63 32.45 20.39
CA TYR A 6 0.45 32.72 19.55
C TYR A 6 0.14 31.57 18.60
N SER A 7 1.17 30.96 18.02
CA SER A 7 1.01 29.81 17.12
C SER A 7 0.46 28.57 17.83
N ASP A 8 0.94 28.26 19.04
CA ASP A 8 0.49 27.11 19.83
C ASP A 8 -0.97 27.28 20.30
N ASN A 9 -1.43 28.53 20.46
CA ASN A 9 -2.82 28.87 20.80
C ASN A 9 -3.73 29.11 19.59
N GLY A 10 -3.25 28.88 18.36
CA GLY A 10 -4.06 29.04 17.14
C GLY A 10 -4.37 30.50 16.75
N HIS A 11 -3.73 31.48 17.37
CA HIS A 11 -3.87 32.91 17.03
C HIS A 11 -2.97 33.28 15.84
N PHE A 12 -3.20 32.65 14.70
CA PHE A 12 -2.30 32.76 13.53
C PHE A 12 -2.20 34.17 12.95
N ASP A 13 -3.29 34.96 12.94
CA ASP A 13 -3.27 36.34 12.45
C ASP A 13 -2.33 37.22 13.29
N ARG A 14 -2.35 37.05 14.62
CA ARG A 14 -1.44 37.73 15.55
C ARG A 14 0.02 37.33 15.36
N VAL A 15 0.29 36.12 14.87
CA VAL A 15 1.66 35.71 14.53
C VAL A 15 2.17 36.54 13.35
N SER A 16 1.34 36.78 12.33
CA SER A 16 1.71 37.60 11.17
C SER A 16 1.93 39.07 11.57
N GLU A 17 1.02 39.64 12.36
CA GLU A 17 1.17 41.02 12.89
C GLU A 17 2.44 41.19 13.73
N ALA A 18 2.69 40.25 14.64
CA ALA A 18 3.88 40.28 15.49
C ALA A 18 5.16 40.08 14.65
N PHE A 19 5.12 39.24 13.62
CA PHE A 19 6.24 39.05 12.69
C PHE A 19 6.58 40.34 11.94
N ASP A 20 5.57 41.03 11.39
CA ASP A 20 5.75 42.29 10.65
C ASP A 20 6.24 43.42 11.58
N TYR A 21 5.73 43.47 12.82
CA TYR A 21 6.23 44.39 13.85
C TYR A 21 7.69 44.12 14.20
N MET A 22 8.08 42.86 14.42
CA MET A 22 9.46 42.49 14.72
C MET A 22 10.40 42.88 13.57
N LYS A 23 9.98 42.61 12.33
CA LYS A 23 10.74 42.97 11.12
C LYS A 23 10.94 44.47 10.95
N SER A 24 9.87 45.26 11.07
CA SER A 24 9.93 46.73 10.94
C SER A 24 10.77 47.41 12.03
N ASN A 25 10.95 46.76 13.19
CA ASN A 25 11.81 47.22 14.27
C ASN A 25 13.24 46.63 14.22
N GLY A 26 13.61 45.92 13.15
CA GLY A 26 14.94 45.32 12.99
C GLY A 26 15.26 44.20 13.98
N ILE A 27 14.23 43.58 14.58
CA ILE A 27 14.41 42.46 15.50
C ILE A 27 14.67 41.20 14.67
N GLU A 28 15.80 40.55 14.92
CA GLU A 28 16.15 39.30 14.27
C GLU A 28 15.18 38.18 14.70
N ILE A 29 14.61 37.48 13.72
CA ILE A 29 13.65 36.40 13.95
C ILE A 29 14.34 35.08 13.60
N ASP A 30 14.39 34.19 14.58
CA ASP A 30 14.95 32.86 14.41
C ASP A 30 14.11 32.03 13.42
N GLU A 31 14.78 31.45 12.44
CA GLU A 31 14.19 30.64 11.38
C GLU A 31 13.38 29.45 11.91
N ARG A 32 13.86 28.81 12.98
CA ARG A 32 13.17 27.67 13.59
C ARG A 32 11.81 28.08 14.15
N THR A 33 11.68 29.32 14.65
CA THR A 33 10.40 29.86 15.11
C THR A 33 9.40 29.98 13.97
N CYS A 34 9.84 30.48 12.81
CA CYS A 34 9.03 30.56 11.59
C CYS A 34 8.60 29.17 11.09
N THR A 35 9.53 28.21 11.11
CA THR A 35 9.25 26.81 10.75
C THR A 35 8.19 26.18 11.65
N VAL A 36 8.28 26.40 12.98
CA VAL A 36 7.30 25.90 13.94
C VAL A 36 5.90 26.48 13.66
N HIS A 37 5.83 27.75 13.28
CA HIS A 37 4.58 28.37 12.89
C HIS A 37 3.99 27.75 11.60
N LEU A 38 4.82 27.55 10.56
CA LEU A 38 4.40 26.85 9.33
C LEU A 38 3.86 25.44 9.63
N LEU A 39 4.50 24.71 10.56
CA LEU A 39 4.02 23.40 11.01
C LEU A 39 2.66 23.48 11.73
N ALA A 40 2.44 24.50 12.55
CA ALA A 40 1.16 24.71 13.22
C ALA A 40 0.04 25.05 12.22
N LEU A 41 0.32 25.93 11.25
CA LEU A 41 -0.60 26.25 10.16
C LEU A 41 -0.97 25.02 9.33
N LYS A 42 0.03 24.19 9.00
CA LYS A 42 -0.17 22.91 8.33
C LYS A 42 -1.05 21.96 9.14
N ARG A 43 -0.83 21.84 10.46
CA ARG A 43 -1.65 20.97 11.34
C ARG A 43 -3.10 21.45 11.44
N ALA A 44 -3.35 22.74 11.24
CA ALA A 44 -4.67 23.34 11.22
C ALA A 44 -5.29 23.42 9.80
N ASP A 45 -4.67 22.79 8.80
CA ASP A 45 -5.05 22.82 7.39
C ASP A 45 -5.22 24.24 6.81
N LYS A 46 -4.47 25.21 7.33
CA LYS A 46 -4.45 26.62 6.88
C LYS A 46 -3.40 26.84 5.80
N VAL A 47 -3.54 26.14 4.67
CA VAL A 47 -2.54 26.13 3.57
C VAL A 47 -2.33 27.52 2.95
N GLN A 48 -3.38 28.32 2.78
CA GLN A 48 -3.21 29.67 2.23
C GLN A 48 -2.43 30.58 3.19
N MET A 49 -2.71 30.50 4.51
CA MET A 49 -1.98 31.27 5.50
C MET A 49 -0.50 30.84 5.58
N SER A 50 -0.20 29.56 5.38
CA SER A 50 1.19 29.09 5.36
C SER A 50 1.95 29.57 4.12
N LEU A 51 1.28 29.67 2.97
CA LEU A 51 1.82 30.29 1.77
C LEU A 51 2.08 31.79 1.99
N ASP A 52 1.10 32.52 2.52
CA ASP A 52 1.23 33.96 2.76
C ASP A 52 2.36 34.25 3.77
N PHE A 53 2.51 33.39 4.79
CA PHE A 53 3.59 33.50 5.76
C PHE A 53 4.95 33.17 5.13
N LEU A 54 5.04 32.15 4.25
CA LEU A 54 6.26 31.84 3.50
C LEU A 54 6.70 33.03 2.64
N TYR A 55 5.77 33.71 1.96
CA TYR A 55 6.12 34.92 1.19
C TYR A 55 6.63 36.07 2.07
N ARG A 56 6.09 36.25 3.28
CA ARG A 56 6.61 37.22 4.26
C ARG A 56 8.06 36.91 4.67
N MET A 57 8.42 35.62 4.73
CA MET A 57 9.78 35.18 5.02
C MET A 57 10.77 35.50 3.88
N VAL A 58 10.32 35.42 2.62
CA VAL A 58 11.17 35.58 1.40
C VAL A 58 11.23 37.03 0.89
N GLY A 59 10.38 37.94 1.35
CA GLY A 59 10.25 39.31 0.81
C GLY A 59 11.56 40.13 0.80
N ILE A 60 11.63 41.12 -0.10
CA ILE A 60 12.84 41.93 -0.46
C ILE A 60 13.58 42.54 0.76
N GLU A 61 12.86 42.80 1.86
CA GLU A 61 13.42 43.40 3.09
C GLU A 61 13.93 42.38 4.12
N SER A 62 13.73 41.07 3.92
CA SER A 62 14.24 40.05 4.85
C SER A 62 15.57 39.47 4.37
N ASN A 63 16.61 39.62 5.18
CA ASN A 63 17.88 38.90 5.02
C ASN A 63 17.77 37.41 5.46
N MET A 64 16.55 36.88 5.57
CA MET A 64 16.26 35.56 6.11
C MET A 64 16.30 34.53 4.98
N LYS A 65 17.23 33.59 5.07
CA LYS A 65 17.25 32.43 4.16
C LYS A 65 16.13 31.49 4.57
N VAL A 66 15.21 31.21 3.66
CA VAL A 66 14.20 30.17 3.87
C VAL A 66 14.86 28.81 3.76
N SER A 67 14.77 27.98 4.80
CA SER A 67 15.22 26.59 4.70
C SER A 67 14.44 25.81 3.66
N GLU A 68 15.16 24.85 3.10
CA GLU A 68 14.63 23.72 2.34
C GLU A 68 13.44 23.05 3.08
N TYR A 69 13.52 22.97 4.42
CA TYR A 69 12.48 22.39 5.26
C TYR A 69 11.21 23.27 5.35
N SER A 70 11.34 24.59 5.49
CA SER A 70 10.17 25.49 5.51
C SER A 70 9.35 25.40 4.22
N LEU A 71 10.03 25.32 3.07
CA LEU A 71 9.38 25.06 1.77
C LEU A 71 8.64 23.72 1.77
N SER A 72 9.29 22.65 2.25
CA SER A 72 8.69 21.31 2.29
C SER A 72 7.39 21.25 3.12
N VAL A 73 7.26 22.07 4.15
CA VAL A 73 6.05 22.14 5.00
C VAL A 73 4.86 22.71 4.24
N VAL A 74 5.06 23.79 3.48
CA VAL A 74 4.00 24.42 2.68
C VAL A 74 3.64 23.54 1.48
N VAL A 75 4.64 22.95 0.82
CA VAL A 75 4.45 21.97 -0.26
C VAL A 75 3.61 20.77 0.22
N ASP A 76 3.88 20.21 1.40
CA ASP A 76 3.06 19.12 1.96
C ASP A 76 1.62 19.57 2.22
N GLY A 77 1.42 20.82 2.65
CA GLY A 77 0.09 21.41 2.80
C GLY A 77 -0.73 21.36 1.50
N PHE A 78 -0.17 21.88 0.41
CA PHE A 78 -0.82 21.82 -0.91
C PHE A 78 -1.02 20.39 -1.42
N CYS A 79 -0.03 19.52 -1.24
CA CYS A 79 -0.11 18.12 -1.66
C CYS A 79 -1.23 17.35 -0.95
N ARG A 80 -1.44 17.61 0.34
CA ARG A 80 -2.54 16.99 1.14
C ARG A 80 -3.92 17.36 0.62
N ILE A 81 -4.13 18.62 0.25
CA ILE A 81 -5.41 19.09 -0.32
C ILE A 81 -5.56 18.72 -1.81
N GLY A 82 -4.51 18.19 -2.45
CA GLY A 82 -4.54 17.71 -3.84
C GLY A 82 -4.12 18.73 -4.89
N GLU A 83 -3.68 19.91 -4.46
CA GLU A 83 -3.20 21.01 -5.29
C GLU A 83 -1.74 20.79 -5.70
N ILE A 84 -1.44 19.65 -6.33
CA ILE A 84 -0.07 19.24 -6.71
C ILE A 84 0.54 20.20 -7.73
N LYS A 85 -0.24 20.65 -8.72
CA LYS A 85 0.23 21.63 -9.71
C LYS A 85 0.70 22.92 -9.02
N ARG A 86 -0.10 23.43 -8.08
CA ARG A 86 0.23 24.64 -7.32
C ARG A 86 1.44 24.43 -6.40
N SER A 87 1.62 23.22 -5.85
CA SER A 87 2.81 22.90 -5.06
C SER A 87 4.09 22.87 -5.92
N ARG A 88 4.02 22.37 -7.17
CA ARG A 88 5.12 22.43 -8.14
C ARG A 88 5.44 23.87 -8.55
N GLU A 89 4.42 24.66 -8.90
CA GLU A 89 4.59 26.08 -9.26
C GLU A 89 5.23 26.89 -8.12
N LEU A 90 4.86 26.60 -6.87
CA LEU A 90 5.52 27.19 -5.69
C LEU A 90 7.00 26.82 -5.61
N VAL A 91 7.36 25.56 -5.88
CA VAL A 91 8.77 25.13 -5.88
C VAL A 91 9.56 25.85 -6.96
N GLU A 92 9.01 25.96 -8.18
CA GLU A 92 9.61 26.72 -9.29
C GLU A 92 9.84 28.19 -8.91
N GLU A 93 8.83 28.86 -8.34
CA GLU A 93 8.97 30.25 -7.89
C GLU A 93 10.05 30.40 -6.80
N MET A 94 10.14 29.45 -5.87
CA MET A 94 11.11 29.50 -4.78
C MET A 94 12.54 29.23 -5.28
N ILE A 95 12.70 28.40 -6.31
CA ILE A 95 13.97 28.22 -7.03
C ILE A 95 14.41 29.55 -7.67
N ASP A 96 13.52 30.25 -8.36
CA ASP A 96 13.81 31.54 -9.00
C ASP A 96 14.23 32.61 -7.97
N LYS A 97 13.72 32.50 -6.72
CA LYS A 97 14.10 33.34 -5.58
C LYS A 97 15.37 32.86 -4.85
N GLY A 98 16.05 31.83 -5.36
CA GLY A 98 17.33 31.33 -4.85
C GLY A 98 17.24 30.28 -3.74
N THR A 99 16.04 29.73 -3.46
CA THR A 99 15.87 28.61 -2.53
C THR A 99 16.22 27.31 -3.22
N LYS A 100 16.98 26.43 -2.57
CA LYS A 100 17.30 25.10 -3.11
C LYS A 100 16.34 24.06 -2.52
N PRO A 101 15.42 23.48 -3.30
CA PRO A 101 14.62 22.36 -2.81
C PRO A 101 15.51 21.12 -2.65
N ASN A 102 15.17 20.28 -1.68
CA ASN A 102 15.86 19.02 -1.47
C ASN A 102 14.98 17.81 -1.83
N VAL A 103 15.56 16.63 -1.73
CA VAL A 103 14.88 15.35 -2.04
C VAL A 103 13.60 15.14 -1.23
N VAL A 104 13.48 15.72 -0.02
CA VAL A 104 12.26 15.59 0.80
C VAL A 104 11.11 16.36 0.16
N THR A 105 11.35 17.59 -0.31
CA THR A 105 10.34 18.41 -1.01
C THR A 105 9.79 17.69 -2.24
N PHE A 106 10.67 17.12 -3.07
CA PHE A 106 10.25 16.36 -4.24
C PHE A 106 9.53 15.06 -3.88
N ASN A 107 10.02 14.30 -2.89
CA ASN A 107 9.37 13.07 -2.43
C ASN A 107 7.95 13.30 -1.90
N ILE A 108 7.70 14.45 -1.26
CA ILE A 108 6.33 14.84 -0.83
C ILE A 108 5.41 14.97 -2.05
N MET A 109 5.84 15.69 -3.08
CA MET A 109 5.07 15.86 -4.32
C MET A 109 4.87 14.53 -5.05
N LEU A 110 5.93 13.74 -5.25
CA LEU A 110 5.87 12.44 -5.93
C LEU A 110 4.94 11.47 -5.20
N ASN A 111 4.97 11.43 -3.87
CA ASN A 111 4.08 10.59 -3.07
C ASN A 111 2.60 11.03 -3.22
N ALA A 112 2.36 12.34 -3.29
CA ALA A 112 1.02 12.85 -3.55
C ALA A 112 0.55 12.51 -4.97
N CYS A 113 1.42 12.61 -5.97
CA CYS A 113 1.13 12.17 -7.34
C CYS A 113 0.79 10.68 -7.37
N ALA A 114 1.59 9.84 -6.73
CA ALA A 114 1.41 8.39 -6.67
C ALA A 114 0.07 8.01 -6.05
N LYS A 115 -0.29 8.60 -4.90
CA LYS A 115 -1.56 8.35 -4.20
C LYS A 115 -2.80 8.80 -4.97
N ARG A 116 -2.65 9.77 -5.86
CA ARG A 116 -3.75 10.37 -6.64
C ARG A 116 -3.71 10.00 -8.12
N TRP A 117 -2.80 9.10 -8.52
CA TRP A 117 -2.55 8.70 -9.91
C TRP A 117 -2.36 9.89 -10.88
N SER A 118 -1.76 10.98 -10.39
CA SER A 118 -1.49 12.18 -11.18
C SER A 118 -0.15 12.04 -11.91
N PHE A 119 -0.09 11.16 -12.91
CA PHE A 119 1.16 10.83 -13.62
C PHE A 119 1.71 11.96 -14.46
N GLY A 120 0.85 12.81 -15.04
CA GLY A 120 1.31 14.00 -15.77
C GLY A 120 2.08 14.96 -14.86
N GLU A 121 1.59 15.22 -13.65
CA GLU A 121 2.34 16.03 -12.67
C GLU A 121 3.55 15.26 -12.10
N MET A 122 3.46 13.93 -11.95
CA MET A 122 4.63 13.11 -11.56
C MET A 122 5.80 13.30 -12.53
N ASP A 123 5.55 13.24 -13.84
CA ASP A 123 6.57 13.41 -14.87
C ASP A 123 7.18 14.82 -14.82
N LEU A 124 6.35 15.86 -14.62
CA LEU A 124 6.82 17.24 -14.46
C LEU A 124 7.67 17.43 -13.19
N VAL A 125 7.27 16.81 -12.08
CA VAL A 125 8.03 16.86 -10.82
C VAL A 125 9.37 16.12 -10.96
N MET A 126 9.41 14.96 -11.62
CA MET A 126 10.66 14.24 -11.90
C MET A 126 11.60 15.03 -12.81
N LEU A 127 11.04 15.70 -13.84
CA LEU A 127 11.79 16.57 -14.73
C LEU A 127 12.40 17.76 -13.98
N LEU A 128 11.61 18.41 -13.11
CA LEU A 128 12.08 19.51 -12.27
C LEU A 128 13.18 19.06 -11.30
N MET A 129 12.97 17.92 -10.64
CA MET A 129 13.95 17.31 -9.73
C MET A 129 15.30 17.05 -10.44
N THR A 130 15.25 16.58 -11.69
CA THR A 130 16.43 16.34 -12.52
C THR A 130 17.11 17.64 -12.95
N LYS A 131 16.32 18.65 -13.37
CA LYS A 131 16.82 19.98 -13.77
C LYS A 131 17.58 20.66 -12.64
N GLU A 132 17.09 20.53 -11.41
CA GLU A 132 17.74 21.08 -10.21
C GLU A 132 18.92 20.22 -9.70
N GLY A 133 19.27 19.14 -10.41
CA GLY A 133 20.38 18.26 -10.04
C GLY A 133 20.14 17.45 -8.76
N VAL A 134 18.89 17.29 -8.34
CA VAL A 134 18.53 16.53 -7.14
C VAL A 134 18.38 15.05 -7.53
N GLY A 135 19.37 14.24 -7.18
CA GLY A 135 19.35 12.81 -7.47
C GLY A 135 18.28 12.04 -6.68
N PHE A 136 17.79 10.95 -7.27
CA PHE A 136 16.89 10.02 -6.58
C PHE A 136 17.63 9.32 -5.44
N ASN A 137 16.98 9.22 -4.28
CA ASN A 137 17.43 8.36 -3.21
C ASN A 137 16.55 7.10 -3.11
N THR A 138 16.91 6.17 -2.23
CA THR A 138 16.15 4.93 -2.01
C THR A 138 14.66 5.20 -1.77
N ASN A 139 14.31 6.23 -1.01
CA ASN A 139 12.91 6.56 -0.73
C ASN A 139 12.18 7.08 -1.98
N THR A 140 12.85 7.86 -2.83
CA THR A 140 12.30 8.32 -4.12
C THR A 140 11.91 7.13 -4.99
N TYR A 141 12.82 6.16 -5.16
CA TYR A 141 12.52 4.95 -5.93
C TYR A 141 11.36 4.14 -5.33
N LYS A 142 11.32 3.96 -4.01
CA LYS A 142 10.20 3.27 -3.34
C LYS A 142 8.85 3.91 -3.66
N ILE A 143 8.77 5.24 -3.58
CA ILE A 143 7.54 5.99 -3.90
C ILE A 143 7.12 5.79 -5.36
N LEU A 144 8.08 5.89 -6.29
CA LEU A 144 7.79 5.77 -7.71
C LEU A 144 7.37 4.33 -8.08
N ILE A 145 8.09 3.31 -7.60
CA ILE A 145 7.76 1.90 -7.81
C ILE A 145 6.37 1.58 -7.26
N ASP A 146 6.06 1.99 -6.03
CA ASP A 146 4.73 1.80 -5.44
C ASP A 146 3.62 2.50 -6.27
N GLY A 147 3.85 3.74 -6.70
CA GLY A 147 2.91 4.48 -7.55
C GLY A 147 2.67 3.84 -8.93
N PHE A 148 3.74 3.39 -9.60
CA PHE A 148 3.64 2.75 -10.91
C PHE A 148 3.03 1.34 -10.83
N THR A 149 3.40 0.54 -9.83
CA THR A 149 2.78 -0.78 -9.61
C THR A 149 1.30 -0.66 -9.26
N SER A 150 0.91 0.32 -8.45
CA SER A 150 -0.49 0.58 -8.08
C SER A 150 -1.37 0.94 -9.28
N SER A 151 -0.82 1.65 -10.26
CA SER A 151 -1.50 2.05 -11.50
C SER A 151 -1.32 1.09 -12.68
N SER A 152 -0.75 -0.09 -12.45
CA SER A 152 -0.49 -1.10 -13.48
C SER A 152 0.48 -0.65 -14.59
N ARG A 153 1.29 0.37 -14.34
CA ARG A 153 2.42 0.81 -15.18
C ARG A 153 3.69 0.01 -14.85
N VAL A 154 3.59 -1.31 -15.03
CA VAL A 154 4.55 -2.26 -14.44
C VAL A 154 5.94 -2.19 -15.08
N LYS A 155 6.02 -1.80 -16.37
CA LYS A 155 7.29 -1.65 -17.09
C LYS A 155 8.13 -0.50 -16.53
N GLU A 156 7.49 0.63 -16.21
CA GLU A 156 8.14 1.77 -15.58
C GLU A 156 8.61 1.43 -14.16
N ALA A 157 7.85 0.62 -13.42
CA ALA A 157 8.30 0.12 -12.12
C ALA A 157 9.53 -0.79 -12.24
N GLN A 158 9.56 -1.68 -13.24
CA GLN A 158 10.70 -2.56 -13.51
C GLN A 158 11.97 -1.76 -13.89
N SER A 159 11.85 -0.78 -14.80
CA SER A 159 13.00 0.02 -15.22
C SER A 159 13.62 0.81 -14.05
N LEU A 160 12.80 1.24 -13.08
CA LEU A 160 13.29 1.88 -11.87
C LEU A 160 14.11 0.94 -10.98
N VAL A 161 13.75 -0.34 -10.88
CA VAL A 161 14.52 -1.34 -10.13
C VAL A 161 15.85 -1.65 -10.82
N GLU A 162 15.85 -1.73 -12.15
CA GLU A 162 17.08 -1.85 -12.96
C GLU A 162 17.99 -0.65 -12.73
N GLU A 163 17.45 0.57 -12.80
CA GLU A 163 18.21 1.80 -12.55
C GLU A 163 18.77 1.86 -11.12
N MET A 164 18.01 1.42 -10.11
CA MET A 164 18.52 1.32 -8.72
C MET A 164 19.73 0.41 -8.65
N HIS A 165 19.65 -0.76 -9.28
CA HIS A 165 20.74 -1.74 -9.30
C HIS A 165 21.98 -1.18 -10.02
N ASP A 166 21.81 -0.56 -11.18
CA ASP A 166 22.91 0.01 -11.97
C ASP A 166 23.63 1.16 -11.25
N LYS A 167 22.90 1.90 -10.40
CA LYS A 167 23.48 2.91 -9.51
C LYS A 167 24.12 2.35 -8.24
N GLY A 168 24.17 1.02 -8.09
CA GLY A 168 24.70 0.36 -6.89
C GLY A 168 23.85 0.59 -5.63
N LEU A 169 22.59 0.99 -5.78
CA LEU A 169 21.67 1.12 -4.66
C LEU A 169 21.12 -0.25 -4.30
N LYS A 170 21.03 -0.55 -3.00
CA LYS A 170 20.47 -1.80 -2.51
C LYS A 170 18.99 -1.91 -2.90
N VAL A 171 18.67 -2.87 -3.76
CA VAL A 171 17.28 -3.25 -4.06
C VAL A 171 16.77 -4.13 -2.93
N GLU A 172 15.65 -3.72 -2.32
CA GLU A 172 14.98 -4.50 -1.29
C GLU A 172 14.03 -5.52 -1.93
N PRO A 173 13.98 -6.78 -1.43
CA PRO A 173 13.09 -7.80 -1.99
C PRO A 173 11.63 -7.37 -2.11
N HIS A 174 11.15 -6.55 -1.17
CA HIS A 174 9.80 -6.01 -1.18
C HIS A 174 9.46 -5.26 -2.47
N LEU A 175 10.42 -4.54 -3.09
CA LEU A 175 10.18 -3.81 -4.34
C LEU A 175 9.96 -4.75 -5.52
N CYS A 176 10.76 -5.82 -5.60
CA CYS A 176 10.54 -6.89 -6.58
C CYS A 176 9.18 -7.57 -6.36
N ASN A 177 8.81 -7.84 -5.10
CA ASN A 177 7.53 -8.47 -4.76
C ASN A 177 6.31 -7.64 -5.22
N LEU A 178 6.38 -6.30 -5.09
CA LEU A 178 5.34 -5.39 -5.60
C LEU A 178 5.20 -5.49 -7.13
N ILE A 179 6.33 -5.54 -7.85
CA ILE A 179 6.35 -5.63 -9.31
C ILE A 179 5.87 -7.00 -9.79
N ILE A 180 6.34 -8.10 -9.17
CA ILE A 180 5.86 -9.48 -9.43
C ILE A 180 4.34 -9.55 -9.25
N SER A 181 3.83 -9.04 -8.13
CA SER A 181 2.39 -9.01 -7.84
C SER A 181 1.63 -8.19 -8.89
N SER A 182 2.19 -7.07 -9.31
CA SER A 182 1.58 -6.20 -10.33
C SER A 182 1.57 -6.86 -11.72
N PHE A 183 2.67 -7.52 -12.13
CA PHE A 183 2.73 -8.31 -13.37
C PHE A 183 1.67 -9.40 -13.39
N CYS A 184 1.54 -10.17 -12.30
CA CYS A 184 0.49 -11.17 -12.17
C CYS A 184 -0.92 -10.55 -12.25
N ARG A 185 -1.14 -9.37 -11.65
CA ARG A 185 -2.45 -8.68 -11.69
C ARG A 185 -2.84 -8.23 -13.10
N VAL A 186 -1.88 -7.88 -13.95
CA VAL A 186 -2.13 -7.53 -15.37
C VAL A 186 -2.07 -8.73 -16.32
N GLY A 187 -1.87 -9.94 -15.79
CA GLY A 187 -1.80 -11.18 -16.59
C GLY A 187 -0.46 -11.44 -17.28
N CYS A 188 0.58 -10.64 -17.01
CA CYS A 188 1.93 -10.81 -17.55
C CYS A 188 2.77 -11.75 -16.67
N THR A 189 2.28 -12.97 -16.45
CA THR A 189 2.88 -13.96 -15.55
C THR A 189 4.28 -14.41 -15.98
N GLU A 190 4.59 -14.45 -17.28
CA GLU A 190 5.93 -14.74 -17.77
C GLU A 190 6.96 -13.70 -17.29
N SER A 191 6.62 -12.41 -17.36
CA SER A 191 7.47 -11.35 -16.83
C SER A 191 7.63 -11.43 -15.31
N ALA A 192 6.59 -11.88 -14.60
CA ALA A 192 6.66 -12.12 -13.16
C ALA A 192 7.65 -13.24 -12.81
N CYS A 193 7.63 -14.36 -13.55
CA CYS A 193 8.59 -15.45 -13.39
C CYS A 193 10.02 -15.01 -13.71
N LEU A 194 10.23 -14.31 -14.83
CA LEU A 194 11.55 -13.80 -15.21
C LEU A 194 12.13 -12.90 -14.12
N LEU A 195 11.33 -11.95 -13.60
CA LEU A 195 11.78 -11.10 -12.51
C LEU A 195 12.08 -11.89 -11.23
N PHE A 196 11.30 -12.93 -10.92
CA PHE A 196 11.57 -13.81 -9.79
C PHE A 196 12.94 -14.48 -9.93
N ASP A 197 13.28 -15.03 -11.10
CA ASP A 197 14.55 -15.70 -11.36
C ASP A 197 15.74 -14.73 -11.31
N GLU A 198 15.59 -13.55 -11.93
CA GLU A 198 16.61 -12.49 -11.96
C GLU A 198 16.95 -11.94 -10.57
N MET A 199 16.07 -12.08 -9.57
CA MET A 199 16.37 -11.65 -8.19
C MET A 199 17.64 -12.32 -7.67
N ALA A 200 17.82 -13.61 -7.90
CA ALA A 200 18.99 -14.35 -7.44
C ALA A 200 20.28 -13.87 -8.15
N GLU A 201 20.20 -13.63 -9.46
CA GLU A 201 21.31 -13.12 -10.28
C GLU A 201 21.75 -11.72 -9.82
N ARG A 202 20.81 -10.90 -9.36
CA ARG A 202 21.04 -9.55 -8.82
C ARG A 202 21.36 -9.54 -7.32
N ASN A 203 21.63 -10.69 -6.70
CA ASN A 203 21.88 -10.84 -5.26
C ASN A 203 20.75 -10.29 -4.36
N VAL A 204 19.50 -10.33 -4.85
CA VAL A 204 18.29 -10.00 -4.08
C VAL A 204 17.66 -11.30 -3.58
N SER A 205 17.47 -11.42 -2.26
CA SER A 205 16.94 -12.64 -1.66
C SER A 205 15.46 -12.85 -2.00
N GLN A 206 15.12 -14.01 -2.54
CA GLN A 206 13.75 -14.51 -2.59
C GLN A 206 13.34 -14.98 -1.19
N ASN A 207 12.27 -14.41 -0.63
CA ASN A 207 11.77 -14.76 0.70
C ASN A 207 10.34 -15.32 0.63
N ALA A 208 9.72 -15.61 1.78
CA ALA A 208 8.34 -16.12 1.85
C ALA A 208 7.34 -15.20 1.11
N ASP A 209 7.49 -13.88 1.23
CA ASP A 209 6.62 -12.92 0.54
C ASP A 209 6.83 -12.97 -0.98
N THR A 210 8.06 -13.19 -1.45
CA THR A 210 8.38 -13.34 -2.89
C THR A 210 7.68 -14.57 -3.46
N TYR A 211 7.77 -15.71 -2.76
CA TYR A 211 7.05 -16.93 -3.15
C TYR A 211 5.54 -16.74 -3.10
N SER A 212 5.02 -16.08 -2.07
CA SER A 212 3.59 -15.78 -1.94
C SER A 212 3.09 -14.95 -3.14
N ALA A 213 3.84 -13.92 -3.55
CA ALA A 213 3.50 -13.08 -4.69
C ALA A 213 3.41 -13.88 -6.01
N ILE A 214 4.41 -14.72 -6.32
CA ILE A 214 4.44 -15.49 -7.57
C ILE A 214 3.42 -16.64 -7.56
N ILE A 215 3.32 -17.39 -6.47
CA ILE A 215 2.38 -18.53 -6.33
C ILE A 215 0.94 -18.04 -6.41
N CYS A 216 0.58 -17.03 -5.62
CA CYS A 216 -0.79 -16.50 -5.62
C CYS A 216 -1.12 -15.86 -6.97
N GLY A 217 -0.17 -15.16 -7.58
CA GLY A 217 -0.34 -14.53 -8.88
C GLY A 217 -0.59 -15.54 -10.00
N LEU A 218 0.22 -16.60 -10.09
CA LEU A 218 0.05 -17.68 -11.07
C LEU A 218 -1.27 -18.44 -10.87
N ALA A 219 -1.61 -18.75 -9.62
CA ALA A 219 -2.84 -19.44 -9.28
C ALA A 219 -4.09 -18.62 -9.71
N LYS A 220 -4.10 -17.31 -9.45
CA LYS A 220 -5.18 -16.39 -9.88
C LYS A 220 -5.30 -16.25 -11.40
N ASN A 221 -4.21 -16.45 -12.14
CA ASN A 221 -4.22 -16.52 -13.60
C ASN A 221 -4.54 -17.93 -14.13
N GLY A 222 -4.83 -18.88 -13.24
CA GLY A 222 -5.18 -20.26 -13.58
C GLY A 222 -3.99 -21.12 -14.02
N GLU A 223 -2.76 -20.66 -13.84
CA GLU A 223 -1.51 -21.37 -14.16
C GLU A 223 -1.09 -22.28 -13.00
N MET A 224 -2.00 -23.18 -12.59
CA MET A 224 -1.82 -24.03 -11.41
C MET A 224 -0.59 -24.96 -11.49
N GLY A 225 -0.17 -25.35 -12.70
CA GLY A 225 1.03 -26.17 -12.91
C GLY A 225 2.29 -25.46 -12.41
N LYS A 226 2.54 -24.26 -12.94
CA LYS A 226 3.67 -23.41 -12.53
C LYS A 226 3.56 -22.97 -11.07
N ALA A 227 2.36 -22.62 -10.61
CA ALA A 227 2.16 -22.28 -9.20
C ALA A 227 2.65 -23.41 -8.27
N MET A 228 2.32 -24.67 -8.61
CA MET A 228 2.79 -25.83 -7.84
C MET A 228 4.27 -26.18 -8.02
N GLU A 229 4.93 -25.72 -9.09
CA GLU A 229 6.39 -25.80 -9.23
C GLU A 229 7.07 -24.88 -8.21
N TYR A 230 6.64 -23.63 -8.11
CA TYR A 230 7.15 -22.70 -7.10
C TYR A 230 6.83 -23.14 -5.66
N VAL A 231 5.69 -23.81 -5.43
CA VAL A 231 5.40 -24.43 -4.11
C VAL A 231 6.45 -25.48 -3.75
N ARG A 232 6.85 -26.33 -4.70
CA ARG A 232 7.88 -27.35 -4.45
C ARG A 232 9.23 -26.71 -4.19
N GLU A 233 9.63 -25.76 -5.03
CA GLU A 233 10.90 -25.04 -4.84
C GLU A 233 10.97 -24.31 -3.48
N MET A 234 9.88 -23.66 -3.09
CA MET A 234 9.74 -23.00 -1.80
C MET A 234 9.94 -23.98 -0.62
N GLN A 235 9.34 -25.16 -0.71
CA GLN A 235 9.44 -26.22 0.30
C GLN A 235 10.84 -26.85 0.34
N ASP A 236 11.48 -27.04 -0.81
CA ASP A 236 12.85 -27.54 -0.91
C ASP A 236 13.85 -26.57 -0.26
N LYS A 237 13.55 -25.26 -0.28
CA LYS A 237 14.29 -24.22 0.47
C LYS A 237 13.89 -24.13 1.95
N GLY A 238 13.01 -25.00 2.44
CA GLY A 238 12.55 -25.02 3.83
C GLY A 238 11.59 -23.89 4.20
N ILE A 239 10.98 -23.22 3.22
CA ILE A 239 10.00 -22.16 3.45
C ILE A 239 8.60 -22.76 3.41
N GLU A 240 7.78 -22.46 4.41
CA GLU A 240 6.43 -23.01 4.51
C GLU A 240 5.37 -22.11 3.87
N LEU A 241 4.37 -22.74 3.25
CA LEU A 241 3.15 -22.07 2.82
C LEU A 241 2.43 -21.43 4.00
N ASP A 242 2.06 -20.16 3.85
CA ASP A 242 1.14 -19.45 4.73
C ASP A 242 -0.33 -19.70 4.34
N GLY A 243 -1.24 -19.20 5.17
CA GLY A 243 -2.67 -19.37 4.94
C GLY A 243 -3.19 -18.71 3.64
N VAL A 244 -2.59 -17.60 3.22
CA VAL A 244 -2.99 -16.87 2.01
C VAL A 244 -2.66 -17.69 0.76
N MET A 245 -1.47 -18.29 0.71
CA MET A 245 -1.07 -19.18 -0.38
C MET A 245 -1.94 -20.42 -0.44
N PHE A 246 -2.21 -21.07 0.71
CA PHE A 246 -3.13 -22.21 0.76
C PHE A 246 -4.51 -21.85 0.22
N ASN A 247 -5.15 -20.81 0.77
CA ASN A 247 -6.48 -20.38 0.33
C ASN A 247 -6.51 -20.06 -1.17
N THR A 248 -5.50 -19.35 -1.68
CA THR A 248 -5.42 -18.99 -3.11
C THR A 248 -5.26 -20.22 -4.01
N LEU A 249 -4.41 -21.17 -3.62
CA LEU A 249 -4.22 -22.41 -4.39
C LEU A 249 -5.46 -23.30 -4.37
N ILE A 250 -6.10 -23.45 -3.21
CA ILE A 250 -7.33 -24.23 -3.06
C ILE A 250 -8.44 -23.60 -3.92
N ASP A 251 -8.59 -22.28 -3.89
CA ASP A 251 -9.56 -21.55 -4.71
C ASP A 251 -9.30 -21.78 -6.21
N GLY A 252 -8.05 -21.62 -6.66
CA GLY A 252 -7.66 -21.88 -8.06
C GLY A 252 -7.93 -23.32 -8.52
N PHE A 253 -7.73 -24.32 -7.64
CA PHE A 253 -8.11 -25.70 -7.96
C PHE A 253 -9.63 -25.89 -8.05
N CYS A 254 -10.40 -25.23 -7.18
CA CYS A 254 -11.87 -25.24 -7.25
C CYS A 254 -12.37 -24.64 -8.57
N GLU A 255 -11.81 -23.51 -9.01
CA GLU A 255 -12.18 -22.85 -10.28
C GLU A 255 -11.86 -23.71 -11.51
N LYS A 256 -10.79 -24.51 -11.45
CA LYS A 256 -10.46 -25.49 -12.50
C LYS A 256 -11.23 -26.81 -12.39
N GLY A 257 -12.16 -26.93 -11.44
CA GLY A 257 -12.93 -28.16 -11.19
C GLY A 257 -12.12 -29.31 -10.60
N MET A 258 -10.88 -29.06 -10.16
CA MET A 258 -9.99 -30.05 -9.56
C MET A 258 -10.28 -30.24 -8.06
N ILE A 259 -11.55 -30.53 -7.73
CA ILE A 259 -12.06 -30.54 -6.34
C ILE A 259 -11.28 -31.48 -5.42
N ARG A 260 -10.83 -32.63 -5.91
CA ARG A 260 -10.05 -33.58 -5.10
C ARG A 260 -8.71 -32.98 -4.62
N LYS A 261 -7.99 -32.29 -5.51
CA LYS A 261 -6.74 -31.60 -5.18
C LYS A 261 -6.97 -30.45 -4.19
N ALA A 262 -8.06 -29.69 -4.39
CA ALA A 262 -8.46 -28.63 -3.47
C ALA A 262 -8.71 -29.18 -2.06
N TYR A 263 -9.45 -30.29 -1.96
CA TYR A 263 -9.73 -30.97 -0.69
C TYR A 263 -8.46 -31.49 -0.01
N ASP A 264 -7.60 -32.19 -0.75
CA ASP A 264 -6.34 -32.73 -0.19
C ASP A 264 -5.44 -31.59 0.33
N LEU A 265 -5.40 -30.47 -0.38
CA LEU A 265 -4.64 -29.29 0.04
C LEU A 265 -5.24 -28.61 1.29
N GLN A 266 -6.58 -28.59 1.42
CA GLN A 266 -7.24 -28.14 2.66
C GLN A 266 -6.88 -29.04 3.85
N LEU A 267 -6.85 -30.36 3.68
CA LEU A 267 -6.46 -31.27 4.77
C LEU A 267 -5.01 -31.01 5.23
N VAL A 268 -4.08 -30.75 4.30
CA VAL A 268 -2.70 -30.39 4.63
C VAL A 268 -2.64 -29.07 5.39
N MET A 269 -3.41 -28.06 4.97
CA MET A 269 -3.53 -26.78 5.68
C MET A 269 -3.99 -26.98 7.13
N GLU A 270 -4.98 -27.84 7.34
CA GLU A 270 -5.53 -28.15 8.66
C GLU A 270 -4.57 -28.93 9.56
N MET A 271 -3.83 -29.89 8.98
CA MET A 271 -2.78 -30.60 9.70
C MET A 271 -1.68 -29.67 10.22
N ARG A 272 -1.47 -28.54 9.56
CA ARG A 272 -0.52 -27.49 9.97
C ARG A 272 -1.11 -26.50 10.99
N GLY A 273 -2.35 -26.72 11.44
CA GLY A 273 -3.03 -25.83 12.38
C GLY A 273 -3.56 -24.54 11.77
N LEU A 274 -3.56 -24.42 10.44
CA LEU A 274 -4.15 -23.30 9.72
C LEU A 274 -5.62 -23.60 9.39
N SER A 275 -6.44 -22.56 9.26
CA SER A 275 -7.85 -22.70 8.87
C SER A 275 -8.08 -22.15 7.49
N ALA A 276 -8.66 -22.97 6.61
CA ALA A 276 -9.14 -22.51 5.32
C ALA A 276 -10.25 -21.47 5.49
N ASP A 277 -10.37 -20.58 4.51
CA ASP A 277 -11.46 -19.60 4.48
C ASP A 277 -12.81 -20.30 4.29
N VAL A 278 -13.84 -19.77 4.93
CA VAL A 278 -15.23 -20.27 4.85
C VAL A 278 -15.70 -20.37 3.39
N SER A 279 -15.38 -19.37 2.57
CA SER A 279 -15.73 -19.33 1.15
C SER A 279 -15.13 -20.52 0.38
N VAL A 280 -13.84 -20.78 0.59
CA VAL A 280 -13.10 -21.85 -0.10
C VAL A 280 -13.58 -23.23 0.35
N THR A 281 -13.78 -23.40 1.66
CA THR A 281 -14.35 -24.59 2.29
C THR A 281 -15.73 -24.93 1.70
N ASN A 282 -16.59 -23.93 1.55
CA ASN A 282 -17.92 -24.09 0.93
C ASN A 282 -17.82 -24.50 -0.55
N LYS A 283 -16.90 -23.90 -1.33
CA LYS A 283 -16.67 -24.28 -2.73
C LYS A 283 -16.28 -25.76 -2.85
N ILE A 284 -15.40 -26.25 -1.98
CA ILE A 284 -15.02 -27.67 -1.93
C ILE A 284 -16.21 -28.55 -1.56
N ALA A 285 -16.97 -28.21 -0.52
CA ALA A 285 -18.13 -28.99 -0.10
C ALA A 285 -19.16 -29.14 -1.23
N ILE A 286 -19.48 -28.05 -1.92
CA ILE A 286 -20.38 -28.06 -3.10
C ILE A 286 -19.80 -28.95 -4.20
N GLY A 287 -18.49 -28.84 -4.48
CA GLY A 287 -17.80 -29.68 -5.45
C GLY A 287 -17.86 -31.17 -5.12
N LEU A 288 -17.63 -31.54 -3.86
CA LEU A 288 -17.69 -32.92 -3.37
C LEU A 288 -19.10 -33.49 -3.47
N CYS A 289 -20.13 -32.69 -3.16
CA CYS A 289 -21.52 -33.09 -3.36
C CYS A 289 -21.82 -33.42 -4.84
N LYS A 290 -21.31 -32.61 -5.78
CA LYS A 290 -21.44 -32.88 -7.22
C LYS A 290 -20.72 -34.15 -7.67
N LEU A 291 -19.68 -34.57 -6.95
CA LEU A 291 -18.95 -35.82 -7.17
C LEU A 291 -19.54 -37.02 -6.39
N ASN A 292 -20.73 -36.88 -5.78
CA ASN A 292 -21.36 -37.87 -4.89
C ASN A 292 -20.52 -38.26 -3.66
N GLN A 293 -19.56 -37.42 -3.26
CA GLN A 293 -18.73 -37.60 -2.07
C GLN A 293 -19.32 -36.87 -0.85
N VAL A 294 -20.62 -37.10 -0.60
CA VAL A 294 -21.43 -36.37 0.40
C VAL A 294 -20.89 -36.54 1.83
N THR A 295 -20.31 -37.69 2.15
CA THR A 295 -19.73 -37.95 3.48
C THR A 295 -18.55 -37.04 3.78
N GLU A 296 -17.66 -36.83 2.82
CA GLU A 296 -16.50 -35.94 2.98
C GLU A 296 -16.96 -34.47 3.03
N ALA A 297 -17.94 -34.09 2.20
CA ALA A 297 -18.54 -32.75 2.26
C ALA A 297 -19.15 -32.44 3.64
N LYS A 298 -19.91 -33.38 4.22
CA LYS A 298 -20.50 -33.24 5.56
C LYS A 298 -19.43 -33.12 6.66
N LYS A 299 -18.36 -33.92 6.59
CA LYS A 299 -17.25 -33.83 7.55
C LYS A 299 -16.63 -32.43 7.54
N LEU A 300 -16.36 -31.91 6.35
CA LEU A 300 -15.71 -30.61 6.14
C LEU A 300 -16.60 -29.44 6.62
N LEU A 301 -17.91 -29.49 6.32
CA LEU A 301 -18.88 -28.50 6.84
C LEU A 301 -19.04 -28.57 8.37
N ASN A 302 -19.10 -29.77 8.95
CA ASN A 302 -19.19 -29.92 10.41
C ASN A 302 -17.93 -29.39 11.12
N LEU A 303 -16.77 -29.58 10.51
CA LEU A 303 -15.50 -29.03 11.01
C LEU A 303 -15.50 -27.49 10.96
N MET A 304 -16.07 -26.92 9.90
CA MET A 304 -16.28 -25.48 9.76
C MET A 304 -17.23 -24.93 10.82
N VAL A 305 -18.37 -25.59 11.08
CA VAL A 305 -19.36 -25.16 12.10
C VAL A 305 -18.77 -25.25 13.52
N LYS A 306 -17.99 -26.30 13.82
CA LYS A 306 -17.29 -26.37 15.11
C LYS A 306 -16.31 -25.21 15.28
N ARG A 307 -15.59 -24.83 14.22
CA ARG A 307 -14.68 -23.68 14.23
C ARG A 307 -15.44 -22.35 14.31
N SER A 308 -16.52 -22.19 13.54
CA SER A 308 -17.36 -20.98 13.58
C SER A 308 -17.95 -20.82 14.96
N ALA A 309 -18.49 -21.86 15.60
CA ALA A 309 -18.98 -21.83 16.97
C ALA A 309 -17.88 -21.47 18.00
N THR A 310 -16.62 -21.85 17.76
CA THR A 310 -15.50 -21.42 18.62
C THR A 310 -15.08 -19.96 18.39
N THR A 311 -15.25 -19.41 17.18
CA THR A 311 -14.99 -18.00 16.88
C THR A 311 -16.20 -17.09 17.17
N GLU A 312 -17.42 -17.62 17.07
CA GLU A 312 -18.72 -16.99 17.32
C GLU A 312 -19.15 -17.11 18.80
N LEU A 313 -18.34 -17.78 19.65
CA LEU A 313 -18.43 -17.59 21.11
C LEU A 313 -18.25 -16.12 21.53
N ALA A 314 -17.75 -15.25 20.63
CA ALA A 314 -17.72 -13.79 20.77
C ALA A 314 -18.92 -13.06 20.12
N SER A 315 -19.87 -13.74 19.46
CA SER A 315 -21.01 -13.14 18.75
C SER A 315 -22.28 -14.00 18.82
N PHE A 316 -22.60 -14.46 20.04
CA PHE A 316 -23.68 -15.41 20.37
C PHE A 316 -25.13 -15.01 20.04
N SER A 317 -25.41 -13.87 19.39
CA SER A 317 -26.79 -13.38 19.26
C SER A 317 -27.50 -13.73 17.95
N SER A 318 -26.79 -14.13 16.89
CA SER A 318 -27.40 -14.33 15.56
C SER A 318 -27.84 -15.77 15.27
N LEU A 319 -27.22 -16.79 15.89
CA LEU A 319 -27.52 -18.21 15.64
C LEU A 319 -28.84 -18.70 16.27
N VAL A 320 -29.37 -17.99 17.28
CA VAL A 320 -30.68 -18.32 17.88
C VAL A 320 -31.82 -18.11 16.88
N ASN A 321 -31.64 -17.28 15.85
CA ASN A 321 -32.69 -17.04 14.86
C ASN A 321 -32.78 -18.10 13.76
N ILE A 322 -31.72 -18.87 13.50
CA ILE A 322 -31.74 -19.90 12.43
C ILE A 322 -32.29 -21.24 12.95
N GLN A 323 -32.01 -21.59 14.22
CA GLN A 323 -32.59 -22.80 14.83
C GLN A 323 -34.12 -22.71 15.02
N ASN A 324 -34.68 -21.51 15.17
CA ASN A 324 -36.12 -21.33 15.30
C ASN A 324 -36.89 -21.46 13.97
N GLU A 325 -36.22 -21.38 12.82
CA GLU A 325 -36.88 -21.58 11.51
C GLU A 325 -36.85 -23.05 11.03
N GLU A 326 -35.90 -23.87 11.47
CA GLU A 326 -35.88 -25.31 11.14
C GLU A 326 -36.91 -26.15 11.92
N GLU A 327 -37.30 -25.75 13.15
CA GLU A 327 -38.39 -26.41 13.88
C GLU A 327 -39.79 -26.14 13.28
N GLY A 328 -39.92 -25.09 12.43
CA GLY A 328 -41.15 -24.77 11.71
C GLY A 328 -41.39 -25.64 10.47
N PHE A 329 -40.33 -26.17 9.84
CA PHE A 329 -40.45 -26.97 8.62
C PHE A 329 -40.63 -28.48 8.89
N MET A 330 -40.10 -29.00 10.00
CA MET A 330 -40.26 -30.41 10.39
C MET A 330 -41.70 -30.77 10.84
N ASN A 331 -42.58 -29.79 11.07
CA ASN A 331 -43.97 -30.00 11.50
C ASN A 331 -45.01 -29.98 10.36
N VAL A 332 -44.61 -29.73 9.11
CA VAL A 332 -45.54 -29.68 7.96
C VAL A 332 -45.54 -30.97 7.14
N GLU A 333 -44.46 -31.76 7.14
CA GLU A 333 -44.40 -33.03 6.39
C GLU A 333 -45.10 -34.20 7.10
N ALA A 334 -45.44 -34.10 8.39
CA ALA A 334 -46.12 -35.16 9.14
C ALA A 334 -47.67 -35.20 8.95
N LYS A 335 -48.26 -34.31 8.14
CA LYS A 335 -49.71 -34.25 7.88
C LYS A 335 -50.14 -34.55 6.44
N VAL A 336 -49.22 -34.93 5.55
CA VAL A 336 -49.54 -35.25 4.14
C VAL A 336 -49.57 -36.76 3.84
N TYR A 337 -49.30 -37.62 4.83
CA TYR A 337 -49.46 -39.08 4.71
C TYR A 337 -50.32 -39.69 5.83
N ARG A 338 -51.56 -39.23 5.98
CA ARG A 338 -52.66 -40.03 6.54
C ARG A 338 -53.98 -39.71 5.83
#